data_AF-A0A0W8F9B6-F1
#
_entry.id   AF-A0A0W8F9B6-F1
#
_cell.length_a   1.000
_cell.length_b   1.000
_cell.length_c   1.000
_cell.angle_alpha   90.00
_cell.angle_beta   90.00
_cell.angle_gamma   90.00
#
_symmetry.space_group_name_H-M   'P 1'
#
loop_
_entity.id
_entity.type
_entity.pdbx_description
1 polymer ?
#
loop_
_entity_poly.entity_id
_entity_poly.type
_entity_poly.pdbx_seq_one_letter_code
_entity_poly.pdbx_strand_id
1 'polypeptide(L)'
;MLVQKLEPNFTGINNLNEDLRAAAEVYILRRPNDVYDFLKKGPSAIALVSEAYERIREHFPQDEIFMEVLTDPGSPIEKELLISISTALPPIDAIRKLDAFDDSWWLGASSGSPADICIKVEYR
;
A
#
# COMPACT_ATOMS: atom_id res chain seq x y z
N MET A 1 -4.80 -2.46 -47.43
CA MET A 1 -5.08 -3.68 -46.66
C MET A 1 -3.72 -4.24 -46.25
N LEU A 2 -3.33 -4.45 -44.99
CA LEU A 2 -4.03 -4.61 -43.72
C LEU A 2 -3.48 -3.64 -42.66
N VAL A 3 -4.36 -3.16 -41.78
CA VAL A 3 -4.00 -2.56 -40.49
C VAL A 3 -3.81 -3.72 -39.52
N GLN A 4 -2.61 -3.90 -38.96
CA GLN A 4 -2.40 -4.81 -37.84
C GLN A 4 -3.13 -4.25 -36.63
N LYS A 5 -4.22 -4.90 -36.25
CA LYS A 5 -4.96 -4.62 -35.02
C LYS A 5 -4.12 -5.20 -33.88
N LEU A 6 -3.44 -4.33 -33.14
CA LEU A 6 -2.82 -4.69 -31.86
C LEU A 6 -3.96 -5.12 -30.93
N GLU A 7 -4.09 -6.42 -30.69
CA GLU A 7 -5.00 -6.89 -29.65
C GLU A 7 -4.32 -6.67 -28.29
N PRO A 8 -5.01 -6.06 -27.31
CA PRO A 8 -4.46 -5.94 -25.96
C PRO A 8 -4.21 -7.34 -25.40
N ASN A 9 -3.05 -7.54 -24.80
CA ASN A 9 -2.59 -8.82 -24.28
C ASN A 9 -3.46 -9.21 -23.05
N PHE A 10 -4.59 -9.89 -23.27
CA PHE A 10 -5.63 -10.19 -22.27
C PHE A 10 -5.11 -10.95 -21.03
N THR A 11 -3.98 -11.66 -21.13
CA THR A 11 -3.36 -12.38 -20.02
C THR A 11 -2.77 -11.44 -18.95
N GLY A 12 -2.25 -10.27 -19.34
CA GLY A 12 -1.62 -9.33 -18.39
C GLY A 12 -2.63 -8.59 -17.51
N ILE A 13 -3.84 -8.33 -18.03
CA ILE A 13 -4.89 -7.60 -17.30
C ILE A 13 -5.54 -8.49 -16.23
N ASN A 14 -5.72 -9.77 -16.52
CA ASN A 14 -6.30 -10.71 -15.55
C ASN A 14 -5.38 -10.91 -14.34
N ASN A 15 -4.07 -11.05 -14.56
CA ASN A 15 -3.09 -11.20 -13.48
C ASN A 15 -3.03 -9.95 -12.57
N LEU A 16 -3.13 -8.74 -13.15
CA LEU A 16 -3.10 -7.50 -12.37
C LEU A 16 -4.26 -7.40 -11.37
N ASN A 17 -5.44 -7.93 -11.71
CA ASN A 17 -6.59 -7.93 -10.81
C ASN A 17 -6.42 -8.93 -9.65
N GLU A 18 -5.78 -10.06 -9.91
CA GLU A 18 -5.44 -11.04 -8.86
C GLU A 18 -4.38 -10.46 -7.92
N ASP A 19 -3.30 -9.89 -8.47
CA ASP A 19 -2.24 -9.23 -7.70
C ASP A 19 -2.79 -8.07 -6.87
N LEU A 20 -3.67 -7.25 -7.46
CA LEU A 20 -4.38 -6.17 -6.77
C LEU A 20 -5.17 -6.68 -5.55
N ARG A 21 -5.96 -7.74 -5.73
CA ARG A 21 -6.75 -8.31 -4.64
C ARG A 21 -5.85 -8.92 -3.59
N ALA A 22 -4.83 -9.67 -3.98
CA ALA A 22 -3.86 -10.28 -3.06
C ALA A 22 -3.16 -9.20 -2.21
N ALA A 23 -2.72 -8.10 -2.84
CA ALA A 23 -2.08 -6.98 -2.15
C ALA A 23 -3.03 -6.25 -1.19
N ALA A 24 -4.32 -6.12 -1.53
CA ALA A 24 -5.27 -5.38 -0.72
C ALA A 24 -5.88 -6.21 0.42
N GLU A 25 -6.25 -7.46 0.16
CA GLU A 25 -7.04 -8.30 1.08
C GLU A 25 -6.24 -8.83 2.28
N VAL A 26 -4.92 -8.65 2.31
CA VAL A 26 -4.09 -8.90 3.51
C VAL A 26 -4.23 -7.82 4.58
N TYR A 27 -4.80 -6.66 4.24
CA TYR A 27 -5.07 -5.52 5.12
C TYR A 27 -6.54 -5.43 5.52
N ILE A 28 -6.82 -4.74 6.63
CA ILE A 28 -8.18 -4.31 6.99
C ILE A 28 -8.48 -2.99 6.27
N LEU A 29 -9.29 -3.04 5.23
CA LEU A 29 -9.56 -1.89 4.35
C LEU A 29 -10.59 -0.93 4.96
N ARG A 30 -10.24 0.37 5.07
CA ARG A 30 -11.19 1.45 5.31
C ARG A 30 -11.53 2.09 3.97
N ARG A 31 -12.83 2.15 3.64
CA ARG A 31 -13.34 2.55 2.31
C ARG A 31 -12.69 1.77 1.15
N PRO A 32 -12.98 0.46 1.02
CA PRO A 32 -12.30 -0.42 0.07
C PRO A 32 -12.27 0.09 -1.38
N ASN A 33 -13.35 0.73 -1.85
CA ASN A 33 -13.41 1.26 -3.22
C ASN A 33 -12.30 2.27 -3.51
N ASP A 34 -12.03 3.18 -2.56
CA ASP A 34 -11.01 4.21 -2.74
C ASP A 34 -9.61 3.59 -2.84
N VAL A 35 -9.34 2.57 -2.01
CA VAL A 35 -8.10 1.78 -2.02
C VAL A 35 -7.92 1.08 -3.36
N TYR A 36 -8.93 0.34 -3.82
CA TYR A 36 -8.86 -0.37 -5.11
C TYR A 36 -8.62 0.61 -6.26
N ASP A 37 -9.29 1.76 -6.26
CA ASP A 37 -9.11 2.78 -7.29
C ASP A 37 -7.74 3.47 -7.23
N PHE A 38 -7.13 3.57 -6.04
CA PHE A 38 -5.75 4.04 -5.90
C PHE A 38 -4.76 3.02 -6.48
N LEU A 39 -4.85 1.75 -6.09
CA LEU A 39 -3.91 0.71 -6.49
C LEU A 39 -4.00 0.35 -7.98
N LYS A 40 -5.18 0.46 -8.60
CA LYS A 40 -5.36 0.30 -10.06
C LYS A 40 -4.54 1.27 -10.90
N LYS A 41 -4.05 2.37 -10.33
CA LYS A 41 -3.27 3.38 -11.06
C LYS A 41 -1.91 2.85 -11.55
N GLY A 42 -1.36 1.80 -10.93
CA GLY A 42 -0.10 1.25 -11.41
C GLY A 42 0.38 -0.01 -10.66
N PRO A 43 1.03 -0.96 -11.37
CA PRO A 43 1.61 -2.16 -10.77
C PRO A 43 2.66 -1.88 -9.67
N SER A 44 3.35 -0.73 -9.73
CA SER A 44 4.35 -0.36 -8.74
C SER A 44 3.76 -0.17 -7.34
N ALA A 45 2.54 0.37 -7.24
CA ALA A 45 1.85 0.53 -5.96
C ALA A 45 1.45 -0.83 -5.38
N ILE A 46 0.95 -1.74 -6.22
CA ILE A 46 0.59 -3.11 -5.83
C ILE A 46 1.81 -3.85 -5.28
N ALA A 47 2.95 -3.79 -5.99
CA ALA A 47 4.19 -4.41 -5.55
C ALA A 47 4.70 -3.84 -4.23
N LEU A 48 4.73 -2.51 -4.10
CA LEU A 48 5.23 -1.85 -2.90
C LEU A 48 4.36 -2.12 -1.67
N VAL A 49 3.03 -2.16 -1.84
CA VAL A 49 2.09 -2.52 -0.76
C VAL A 49 2.25 -3.99 -0.36
N SER A 50 2.41 -4.89 -1.33
CA SER A 50 2.64 -6.31 -1.02
C SER A 50 3.92 -6.51 -0.20
N GLU A 51 5.03 -5.87 -0.61
CA GLU A 51 6.28 -5.91 0.13
C GLU A 51 6.17 -5.23 1.51
N ALA A 52 5.47 -4.09 1.58
CA ALA A 52 5.21 -3.41 2.85
C ALA A 52 4.55 -4.34 3.87
N TYR A 53 3.56 -5.13 3.45
CA TYR A 53 2.90 -6.07 4.34
C TYR A 53 3.88 -7.08 4.95
N GLU A 54 4.73 -7.70 4.12
CA GLU A 54 5.73 -8.67 4.57
C GLU A 54 6.71 -8.04 5.56
N ARG A 55 7.23 -6.86 5.23
CA ARG A 55 8.18 -6.11 6.08
C ARG A 55 7.57 -5.64 7.39
N ILE A 56 6.30 -5.20 7.36
CA ILE A 56 5.57 -4.86 8.56
C ILE A 56 5.42 -6.10 9.43
N ARG A 57 5.11 -7.28 8.87
CA ARG A 57 4.94 -8.53 9.66
C ARG A 57 6.22 -9.02 10.32
N GLU A 58 7.39 -8.73 9.76
CA GLU A 58 8.68 -8.98 10.41
C GLU A 58 8.83 -8.19 11.72
N HIS A 59 8.28 -6.97 11.77
CA HIS A 59 8.36 -6.10 12.92
C HIS A 59 7.13 -6.27 13.83
N PHE A 60 5.93 -6.14 13.30
CA PHE A 60 4.63 -6.15 13.97
C PHE A 60 3.82 -7.41 13.61
N PRO A 61 4.22 -8.60 14.10
CA PRO A 61 3.72 -9.87 13.58
C PRO A 61 2.23 -10.09 13.81
N GLN A 62 1.69 -9.60 14.92
CA GLN A 62 0.32 -9.88 15.36
C GLN A 62 -0.59 -8.64 15.37
N ASP A 63 -0.04 -7.47 15.05
CA ASP A 63 -0.83 -6.24 15.07
C ASP A 63 -1.72 -6.16 13.84
N GLU A 64 -2.87 -5.49 14.00
CA GLU A 64 -3.78 -5.24 12.89
C GLU A 64 -3.18 -4.17 11.98
N ILE A 65 -3.36 -4.32 10.68
CA ILE A 65 -2.82 -3.38 9.69
C ILE A 65 -3.98 -2.91 8.84
N PHE A 66 -4.27 -1.62 8.94
CA PHE A 66 -5.31 -0.95 8.19
C PHE A 66 -4.75 -0.30 6.95
N MET A 67 -5.56 -0.22 5.90
CA MET A 67 -5.23 0.53 4.69
C MET A 67 -6.40 1.41 4.28
N GLU A 68 -6.12 2.69 4.00
CA GLU A 68 -7.11 3.68 3.62
C GLU A 68 -6.54 4.72 2.66
N VAL A 69 -7.39 5.40 1.91
CA VAL A 69 -6.97 6.51 1.05
C VAL A 69 -7.43 7.80 1.70
N LEU A 70 -6.47 8.69 1.96
CA LEU A 70 -6.73 10.05 2.38
C LEU A 70 -6.81 10.94 1.15
N THR A 71 -7.66 11.97 1.24
CA THR A 71 -7.83 12.97 0.19
C THR A 71 -7.76 14.33 0.85
N ASP A 72 -6.92 15.23 0.33
CA ASP A 72 -6.87 16.60 0.82
C ASP A 72 -8.18 17.31 0.44
N PRO A 73 -8.95 17.84 1.40
CA PRO A 73 -10.14 18.65 1.11
C PRO A 73 -9.85 19.86 0.19
N GLY A 74 -8.63 20.40 0.24
CA GLY A 74 -8.18 21.51 -0.58
C GLY A 74 -7.71 21.11 -1.99
N SER A 75 -7.34 19.84 -2.19
CA SER A 75 -6.93 19.29 -3.48
C SER A 75 -7.48 17.86 -3.64
N PRO A 76 -8.75 17.70 -4.09
CA PRO A 76 -9.39 16.37 -4.22
C PRO A 76 -8.71 15.40 -5.18
N ILE A 77 -7.75 15.90 -5.96
CA ILE A 77 -6.94 15.14 -6.92
C ILE A 77 -5.74 14.50 -6.21
N GLU A 78 -5.22 15.15 -5.17
CA GLU A 78 -4.14 14.64 -4.33
C GLU A 78 -4.70 13.58 -3.39
N LYS A 79 -4.24 12.35 -3.62
CA LYS A 79 -4.62 11.17 -2.84
C LYS A 79 -3.34 10.54 -2.29
N GLU A 80 -3.38 10.24 -1.02
CA GLU A 80 -2.33 9.52 -0.29
C GLU A 80 -2.90 8.18 0.16
N LEU A 81 -2.14 7.09 -0.03
CA LEU A 81 -2.48 5.79 0.53
C LEU A 81 -1.83 5.65 1.90
N LEU A 82 -2.65 5.54 2.94
CA LEU A 82 -2.20 5.42 4.31
C LEU A 82 -2.32 3.97 4.79
N ILE A 83 -1.21 3.43 5.28
CA ILE A 83 -1.12 2.14 5.98
C ILE A 83 -0.91 2.44 7.48
N SER A 84 -1.80 1.92 8.32
CA SER A 84 -1.76 2.17 9.78
C SER A 84 -1.63 0.85 10.54
N ILE A 85 -0.59 0.73 11.35
CA ILE A 85 -0.30 -0.43 12.20
C ILE A 85 -0.92 -0.18 13.57
N SER A 86 -1.99 -0.90 13.92
CA SER A 86 -2.69 -0.76 15.20
C SER A 86 -2.04 -1.62 16.27
N THR A 87 -1.24 -0.98 17.10
CA THR A 87 -0.38 -1.66 18.08
C THR A 87 -0.79 -1.35 19.52
N ALA A 88 -0.59 -2.34 20.39
CA ALA A 88 -0.75 -2.18 21.85
C ALA A 88 0.57 -1.83 22.55
N LEU A 89 1.65 -1.62 21.79
CA LEU A 89 2.94 -1.21 22.35
C LEU A 89 2.84 0.18 22.99
N PRO A 90 3.60 0.44 24.06
CA PRO A 90 3.79 1.80 24.57
C PRO A 90 4.26 2.73 23.45
N PRO A 91 3.82 4.00 23.40
CA PRO A 91 4.12 4.90 22.29
C PRO A 91 5.61 5.01 21.94
N ILE A 92 6.48 5.09 22.95
CA ILE A 92 7.92 5.18 22.72
C ILE A 92 8.50 3.90 22.09
N ASP A 93 7.97 2.74 22.44
CA ASP A 93 8.41 1.46 21.90
C ASP A 93 7.87 1.24 20.48
N ALA A 94 6.62 1.66 20.23
CA ALA A 94 6.01 1.65 18.90
C ALA A 94 6.80 2.53 17.91
N ILE A 95 7.14 3.76 18.32
CA ILE A 95 7.93 4.69 17.50
C ILE A 95 9.31 4.10 17.21
N ARG A 96 10.05 3.65 18.23
CA ARG A 96 11.39 3.05 18.03
C ARG A 96 11.36 1.86 17.08
N LYS A 97 10.28 1.10 17.08
CA LYS A 97 10.10 -0.06 16.22
C LYS A 97 9.73 0.33 14.80
N LEU A 98 8.93 1.37 14.63
CA LEU A 98 8.64 1.99 13.33
C LEU A 98 9.92 2.61 12.73
N ASP A 99 10.71 3.33 13.53
CA ASP A 99 11.99 3.91 13.10
C ASP A 99 12.94 2.82 12.57
N ALA A 100 13.03 1.68 13.28
CA ALA A 100 13.86 0.55 12.85
C ALA A 100 13.35 -0.08 11.53
N PHE A 101 12.04 -0.19 11.38
CA PHE A 101 11.41 -0.61 10.11
C PHE A 101 11.75 0.38 8.99
N ASP A 102 11.67 1.68 9.27
CA ASP A 102 11.90 2.74 8.29
C ASP A 102 13.35 2.75 7.79
N ASP A 103 14.30 2.71 8.72
CA ASP A 103 15.74 2.66 8.44
C ASP A 103 16.14 1.38 7.69
N SER A 104 15.51 0.25 8.02
CA SER A 104 15.85 -1.04 7.42
C SER A 104 15.37 -1.18 5.97
N TRP A 105 14.28 -0.51 5.61
CA TRP A 105 13.59 -0.76 4.34
C TRP A 105 12.84 0.45 3.80
N TRP A 106 11.91 1.03 4.57
CA TRP A 106 10.92 1.96 4.01
C TRP A 106 11.53 3.20 3.37
N LEU A 107 12.57 3.78 3.99
CA LEU A 107 13.24 4.98 3.46
C LEU A 107 13.89 4.70 2.09
N GLY A 108 14.41 3.50 1.89
CA GLY A 108 14.94 3.07 0.59
C GLY A 108 13.83 2.80 -0.42
N ALA A 109 12.83 2.01 -0.03
CA ALA A 109 11.76 1.54 -0.91
C ALA A 109 10.82 2.67 -1.40
N SER A 110 10.48 3.62 -0.51
CA SER A 110 9.58 4.74 -0.83
C SER A 110 10.23 5.77 -1.75
N SER A 111 11.55 5.99 -1.66
CA SER A 111 12.27 7.04 -2.39
C SER A 111 12.19 6.93 -3.93
N GLY A 112 11.95 5.73 -4.47
CA GLY A 112 11.82 5.48 -5.91
C GLY A 112 10.38 5.32 -6.39
N SER A 113 9.40 5.40 -5.50
CA SER A 113 8.00 5.15 -5.82
C SER A 113 7.29 6.42 -6.30
N PRO A 114 6.56 6.37 -7.43
CA PRO A 114 5.68 7.46 -7.84
C PRO A 114 4.35 7.48 -7.05
N ALA A 115 4.08 6.44 -6.24
CA ALA A 115 2.88 6.36 -5.41
C ALA A 115 3.13 7.04 -4.07
N ASP A 116 2.23 7.96 -3.72
CA ASP A 116 2.21 8.63 -2.43
C ASP A 116 1.62 7.68 -1.38
N ILE A 117 2.51 7.05 -0.61
CA ILE A 117 2.17 6.07 0.40
C ILE A 117 2.81 6.51 1.71
N CYS A 118 2.07 6.40 2.80
CA CYS A 118 2.56 6.65 4.15
C CYS A 118 2.27 5.45 5.04
N ILE A 119 3.25 5.08 5.87
CA ILE A 119 3.13 4.00 6.85
C ILE A 119 3.29 4.62 8.24
N LYS A 120 2.35 4.34 9.14
CA LYS A 120 2.40 4.85 10.52
C LYS A 120 1.91 3.83 11.53
N VAL A 121 2.10 4.14 12.80
CA VAL A 121 1.44 3.44 13.91
C VAL A 121 0.20 4.20 14.39
N GLU A 122 -0.82 3.46 14.80
CA GLU A 122 -1.96 3.95 15.57
C GLU A 122 -2.10 3.13 16.86
N TYR A 123 -2.71 3.71 17.88
CA TYR A 123 -2.76 3.13 19.24
C TYR A 123 -4.17 2.68 19.57
N ARG A 124 -4.27 1.51 20.22
CA ARG A 124 -5.54 0.92 20.70
C ARG A 124 -5.57 0.78 22.22
#